data_AF-A0A2R4PI51-F1
#
_entry.id   AF-A0A2R4PI51-F1
#
_cell.length_a   1.000
_cell.length_b   1.000
_cell.length_c   1.000
_cell.angle_alpha   90.00
_cell.angle_beta   90.00
_cell.angle_gamma   90.00
#
_symmetry.space_group_name_H-M   'P 1'
#
loop_
_entity.id
_entity.type
_entity.pdbx_description
1 polymer ?
#
loop_
_entity_poly.entity_id
_entity_poly.type
_entity_poly.pdbx_seq_one_letter_code
_entity_poly.pdbx_strand_id
1 'polypeptide(L)'
;MALAFGLTVLTMAYAVGHISGGHFNPAVTLGLWAGGRFPAKDVIGYIIAQVVGGIIAAAILYVVASGKAGFDATASGFASNGYGEHSPGGFSMLSAIVIEIVLTCGFLLVIHGSTDKSAPAGFAPALLQIVGGDKLIIPFC
;
A
#
# COMPACT_ATOMS: atom_id res chain seq x y z
N MET A 1 -2.59 7.91 -10.40
CA MET A 1 -2.26 6.67 -9.69
C MET A 1 -2.75 6.68 -8.24
N ALA A 2 -2.47 7.73 -7.46
CA ALA A 2 -2.87 7.82 -6.04
C ALA A 2 -4.34 7.44 -5.74
N LEU A 3 -5.31 8.00 -6.48
CA LEU A 3 -6.73 7.70 -6.25
C LEU A 3 -7.07 6.21 -6.46
N ALA A 4 -6.48 5.56 -7.47
CA ALA A 4 -6.71 4.14 -7.74
C ALA A 4 -6.18 3.26 -6.60
N PHE A 5 -4.97 3.54 -6.10
CA PHE A 5 -4.42 2.85 -4.92
C PHE A 5 -5.34 3.03 -3.70
N GLY A 6 -5.75 4.25 -3.38
CA GLY A 6 -6.66 4.51 -2.27
C GLY A 6 -8.00 3.78 -2.39
N LEU A 7 -8.61 3.76 -3.59
CA LEU A 7 -9.87 3.06 -3.83
C LEU A 7 -9.74 1.54 -3.74
N THR A 8 -8.63 0.95 -4.19
CA THR A 8 -8.43 -0.51 -4.05
C THR A 8 -8.41 -0.92 -2.58
N VAL A 9 -7.70 -0.17 -1.73
CA VAL A 9 -7.67 -0.43 -0.28
C VAL A 9 -9.04 -0.20 0.35
N LEU A 10 -9.72 0.90 0.01
CA LEU A 10 -11.07 1.20 0.48
C LEU A 10 -12.04 0.04 0.20
N THR A 11 -12.16 -0.33 -1.06
CA THR A 11 -13.14 -1.30 -1.54
C THR A 11 -12.85 -2.68 -0.96
N MET A 12 -11.59 -3.10 -0.91
CA MET A 12 -11.21 -4.39 -0.32
C MET A 12 -11.35 -4.40 1.21
N ALA A 13 -11.11 -3.28 1.89
CA ALA A 13 -11.36 -3.17 3.32
C ALA A 13 -12.85 -3.30 3.65
N TYR A 14 -13.75 -2.72 2.84
CA TYR A 14 -15.18 -2.97 2.99
C TYR A 14 -15.56 -4.42 2.65
N ALA A 15 -15.00 -4.98 1.57
CA ALA A 15 -15.37 -6.31 1.08
C ALA A 15 -14.93 -7.44 2.01
N VAL A 16 -13.68 -7.41 2.50
CA VAL A 16 -13.08 -8.53 3.26
C VAL A 16 -12.34 -8.10 4.53
N GLY A 17 -12.39 -6.82 4.90
CA GLY A 17 -11.76 -6.33 6.13
C GLY A 17 -12.36 -6.94 7.40
N HIS A 18 -13.65 -7.27 7.40
CA HIS A 18 -14.28 -7.98 8.51
C HIS A 18 -13.84 -9.44 8.67
N ILE A 19 -13.22 -10.03 7.63
CA ILE A 19 -12.72 -11.41 7.65
C ILE A 19 -11.28 -11.45 8.17
N SER A 20 -10.43 -10.53 7.69
CA SER A 20 -8.96 -10.60 7.85
C SER A 20 -8.34 -9.37 8.53
N GLY A 21 -9.13 -8.35 8.88
CA GLY A 21 -8.60 -7.04 9.25
C GLY A 21 -8.12 -6.20 8.05
N GLY A 22 -8.03 -6.78 6.83
CA GLY A 22 -7.84 -6.03 5.60
C GLY A 22 -6.50 -5.28 5.51
N HIS A 23 -5.39 -5.93 5.87
CA HIS A 23 -4.08 -5.26 5.90
C HIS A 23 -3.53 -4.93 4.51
N PHE A 24 -3.63 -5.87 3.57
CA PHE A 24 -3.15 -5.80 2.17
C PHE A 24 -1.72 -5.26 1.97
N ASN A 25 -0.91 -5.18 3.02
CA ASN A 25 0.41 -4.57 3.03
C ASN A 25 1.27 -5.15 4.18
N PRO A 26 2.50 -5.61 3.89
CA PRO A 26 3.40 -6.13 4.92
C PRO A 26 3.75 -5.11 6.01
N ALA A 27 3.98 -3.84 5.66
CA ALA A 27 4.27 -2.77 6.62
C ALA A 27 3.08 -2.50 7.55
N VAL A 28 1.84 -2.60 7.03
CA VAL A 28 0.63 -2.53 7.87
C VAL A 28 0.55 -3.69 8.84
N THR A 29 0.82 -4.91 8.37
CA THR A 29 0.81 -6.12 9.21
C THR A 29 1.83 -6.02 10.33
N LEU A 30 3.05 -5.59 10.00
CA LEU A 30 4.12 -5.37 10.98
C LEU A 30 3.81 -4.22 11.93
N GLY A 31 3.26 -3.12 11.43
CA GLY A 31 2.89 -1.96 12.25
C GLY A 31 1.77 -2.28 13.24
N LEU A 32 0.75 -3.03 12.82
CA LEU A 32 -0.31 -3.50 13.72
C LEU A 32 0.20 -4.52 14.74
N TRP A 33 1.14 -5.38 14.36
CA TRP A 33 1.83 -6.26 15.30
C TRP A 33 2.64 -5.46 16.33
N ALA A 34 3.43 -4.49 15.88
CA ALA A 34 4.22 -3.62 16.76
C ALA A 34 3.34 -2.77 17.69
N GLY A 35 2.16 -2.34 17.22
CA GLY A 35 1.15 -1.65 18.02
C GLY A 35 0.29 -2.56 18.91
N GLY A 36 0.59 -3.87 19.00
CA GLY A 36 -0.12 -4.82 19.85
C GLY A 36 -1.53 -5.17 19.37
N ARG A 37 -1.87 -4.88 18.11
CA ARG A 37 -3.18 -5.09 17.51
C ARG A 37 -3.27 -6.32 16.60
N PHE A 38 -2.16 -7.02 16.36
CA PHE A 38 -2.13 -8.22 15.53
C PHE A 38 -1.20 -9.30 16.11
N PRO A 39 -1.63 -10.57 16.18
CA PRO A 39 -0.83 -11.65 16.77
C PRO A 39 0.41 -11.99 15.94
N ALA A 40 1.56 -12.11 16.61
CA ALA A 40 2.86 -12.37 15.97
C ALA A 40 2.88 -13.65 15.11
N LYS A 41 2.17 -14.70 15.54
CA LYS A 41 2.12 -16.00 14.85
C LYS A 41 1.52 -15.93 13.45
N ASP A 42 0.65 -14.94 13.18
CA ASP A 42 -0.07 -14.83 11.92
C ASP A 42 0.62 -13.87 10.92
N VAL A 43 1.64 -13.13 11.38
CA VAL A 43 2.36 -12.10 10.59
C VAL A 43 2.96 -12.69 9.32
N ILE A 44 3.73 -13.78 9.44
CA ILE A 44 4.43 -14.36 8.29
C ILE A 44 3.43 -14.91 7.26
N GLY A 45 2.36 -15.56 7.72
CA GLY A 45 1.30 -16.06 6.83
C GLY A 45 0.63 -14.93 6.05
N TYR A 46 0.35 -13.80 6.71
CA TYR A 46 -0.20 -12.60 6.07
C TYR A 46 0.74 -12.02 5.01
N ILE A 47 2.02 -11.88 5.33
CA ILE A 47 3.01 -11.33 4.40
C ILE A 47 3.16 -12.23 3.17
N ILE A 48 3.22 -13.55 3.35
CA ILE A 48 3.29 -14.50 2.23
C ILE A 48 2.04 -14.36 1.34
N ALA A 49 0.85 -14.33 1.93
CA ALA A 49 -0.40 -14.17 1.16
C ALA A 49 -0.43 -12.84 0.37
N GLN A 50 0.04 -11.75 0.98
CA GLN A 50 0.12 -10.43 0.33
C GLN A 50 1.11 -10.42 -0.84
N VAL A 51 2.30 -10.99 -0.64
CA VAL A 51 3.33 -11.06 -1.69
C VAL A 51 2.86 -11.96 -2.85
N VAL A 52 2.29 -13.12 -2.56
CA VAL A 52 1.74 -14.02 -3.59
C VAL A 52 0.62 -13.32 -4.37
N GLY A 53 -0.31 -12.64 -3.68
CA GLY A 53 -1.35 -11.86 -4.33
C GLY A 53 -0.81 -10.75 -5.22
N GLY A 54 0.20 -10.02 -4.76
CA GLY A 54 0.89 -8.98 -5.54
C GLY A 54 1.57 -9.52 -6.79
N ILE A 55 2.26 -10.66 -6.69
CA ILE A 55 2.91 -11.32 -7.84
C ILE A 55 1.85 -11.76 -8.87
N ILE A 56 0.74 -12.35 -8.42
CA ILE A 56 -0.35 -12.77 -9.32
C ILE A 56 -0.96 -11.55 -10.01
N ALA A 57 -1.22 -10.46 -9.28
CA ALA A 57 -1.76 -9.22 -9.85
C ALA A 57 -0.81 -8.60 -10.88
N ALA A 58 0.50 -8.56 -10.59
CA ALA A 58 1.52 -8.07 -11.51
C ALA A 58 1.62 -8.94 -12.78
N ALA A 59 1.52 -10.27 -12.65
CA ALA A 59 1.49 -11.19 -13.79
C ALA A 59 0.26 -10.97 -14.67
N ILE A 60 -0.92 -10.78 -14.08
CA ILE A 60 -2.15 -10.44 -14.82
C ILE A 60 -1.97 -9.11 -15.56
N LEU A 61 -1.45 -8.09 -14.87
CA LEU A 61 -1.19 -6.78 -15.48
C LEU A 61 -0.20 -6.88 -16.64
N TYR A 62 0.84 -7.71 -16.50
CA TYR A 62 1.84 -7.92 -17.55
C TYR A 62 1.21 -8.54 -18.80
N VAL A 63 0.33 -9.54 -18.65
CA VAL A 63 -0.41 -10.13 -19.76
C VAL A 63 -1.27 -9.08 -20.46
N VAL A 64 -2.00 -8.26 -19.71
CA VAL A 64 -2.84 -7.19 -20.27
C VAL A 64 -2.00 -6.14 -21.01
N ALA A 65 -0.91 -5.65 -20.40
CA ALA A 65 -0.04 -4.63 -20.98
C ALA A 65 0.68 -5.13 -22.25
N SER A 66 1.05 -6.41 -22.28
CA SER A 66 1.65 -7.07 -23.45
C SER A 66 0.72 -7.16 -24.66
N GLY A 67 -0.60 -6.95 -24.47
CA GLY A 67 -1.56 -6.82 -25.55
C GLY A 67 -1.43 -5.50 -26.35
N LYS A 68 -0.66 -4.53 -25.86
CA LYS A 68 -0.40 -3.26 -26.56
C LYS A 68 0.90 -3.35 -27.35
N ALA A 69 0.84 -3.14 -28.66
CA ALA A 69 2.02 -3.07 -29.51
C ALA A 69 3.02 -2.01 -29.00
N GLY A 70 4.30 -2.39 -28.91
CA GLY A 70 5.38 -1.53 -28.41
C GLY A 70 5.51 -1.46 -26.87
N PHE A 71 4.78 -2.29 -26.11
CA PHE A 71 4.99 -2.40 -24.67
C PHE A 71 6.33 -3.07 -24.34
N ASP A 72 7.09 -2.45 -23.43
CA ASP A 72 8.32 -3.00 -22.83
C ASP A 72 8.30 -2.73 -21.32
N ALA A 73 8.24 -3.81 -20.53
CA ALA A 73 8.17 -3.72 -19.07
C ALA A 73 9.47 -3.20 -18.44
N THR A 74 10.62 -3.50 -19.04
CA THR A 74 11.92 -3.07 -18.51
C THR A 74 12.14 -1.60 -18.82
N ALA A 75 11.90 -1.18 -20.06
CA ALA A 75 12.10 0.21 -20.47
C ALA A 75 11.10 1.18 -19.80
N SER A 76 9.86 0.73 -19.56
CA SER A 76 8.84 1.52 -18.85
C SER A 76 8.97 1.48 -17.33
N GLY A 77 9.84 0.62 -16.79
CA GLY A 77 9.95 0.34 -15.35
C GLY A 77 8.76 -0.40 -14.74
N PHE A 78 7.67 -0.63 -15.50
CA PHE A 78 6.48 -1.37 -15.09
C PHE A 78 5.93 -0.99 -13.70
N ALA A 79 5.85 0.32 -13.43
CA ALA A 79 5.40 0.89 -12.17
C ALA A 79 6.21 0.43 -10.93
N SER A 80 7.47 0.07 -11.13
CA SER A 80 8.39 -0.25 -10.03
C SER A 80 8.80 1.01 -9.28
N ASN A 81 8.94 0.89 -7.95
CA ASN A 81 9.49 1.95 -7.12
C ASN A 81 11.01 2.10 -7.33
N GLY A 82 11.54 3.33 -7.25
CA GLY A 82 12.97 3.58 -7.44
C GLY A 82 13.48 4.87 -6.79
N TYR A 83 14.80 4.94 -6.59
CA TYR A 83 15.54 6.10 -6.08
C TYR A 83 16.74 6.41 -6.98
N GLY A 84 17.34 7.59 -6.82
CA GLY A 84 18.45 8.05 -7.64
C GLY A 84 18.05 8.13 -9.12
N GLU A 85 18.85 7.49 -9.98
CA GLU A 85 18.59 7.41 -11.43
C GLU A 85 17.28 6.68 -11.77
N HIS A 86 16.78 5.83 -10.87
CA HIS A 86 15.50 5.13 -11.04
C HIS A 86 14.32 5.87 -10.40
N SER A 87 14.54 7.04 -9.80
CA SER A 87 13.46 7.92 -9.34
C SER A 87 12.92 8.73 -10.52
N PRO A 88 11.59 8.82 -10.73
CA PRO A 88 11.00 9.68 -11.76
C PRO A 88 11.44 11.15 -11.67
N GLY A 89 11.71 11.62 -10.44
CA GLY A 89 12.18 12.98 -10.16
C GLY A 89 13.68 13.10 -9.85
N GLY A 90 14.46 12.02 -10.01
CA GLY A 90 15.90 12.01 -9.70
C GLY A 90 16.24 12.20 -8.21
N PHE A 91 15.30 11.88 -7.30
CA PHE A 91 15.51 12.08 -5.87
C PHE A 91 16.56 11.12 -5.31
N SER A 92 17.42 11.62 -4.41
CA SER A 92 18.45 10.81 -3.77
C SER A 92 17.89 9.65 -2.94
N MET A 93 18.71 8.64 -2.69
CA MET A 93 18.35 7.52 -1.80
C MET A 93 17.93 7.99 -0.40
N LEU A 94 18.62 9.00 0.14
CA LEU A 94 18.27 9.57 1.44
C LEU A 94 16.87 10.19 1.42
N SER A 95 16.54 10.94 0.35
CA SER A 95 15.21 11.54 0.18
C SER A 95 14.13 10.46 0.12
N ALA A 96 14.37 9.36 -0.61
CA ALA A 96 13.46 8.22 -0.69
C ALA A 96 13.26 7.55 0.69
N ILE A 97 14.33 7.29 1.43
CA ILE A 97 14.24 6.68 2.78
C ILE A 97 13.42 7.56 3.72
N VAL A 98 13.70 8.86 3.76
CA VAL A 98 13.01 9.79 4.66
C VAL A 98 11.51 9.80 4.36
N ILE A 99 11.14 9.92 3.08
CA ILE A 99 9.74 10.03 2.72
C ILE A 99 8.98 8.72 2.95
N GLU A 100 9.58 7.57 2.62
CA GLU A 100 8.98 6.25 2.85
C GLU A 100 8.71 5.99 4.34
N ILE A 101 9.66 6.34 5.21
CA ILE A 101 9.50 6.19 6.66
C ILE A 101 8.39 7.10 7.18
N VAL A 102 8.45 8.40 6.87
CA VAL A 102 7.49 9.39 7.40
C VAL A 102 6.07 9.04 7.00
N LEU A 103 5.86 8.65 5.74
CA LEU A 103 4.53 8.35 5.22
C LEU A 103 4.00 7.00 5.65
N THR A 104 4.86 5.98 5.77
CA THR A 104 4.46 4.70 6.36
C THR A 104 4.04 4.87 7.82
N CYS A 105 4.79 5.65 8.60
CA CYS A 105 4.43 5.97 9.98
C CYS A 105 3.10 6.73 10.05
N GLY A 106 2.91 7.77 9.23
CA GLY A 106 1.65 8.52 9.17
C GLY A 106 0.47 7.62 8.82
N PHE A 107 0.63 6.73 7.84
CA PHE A 107 -0.39 5.77 7.44
C PHE A 107 -0.73 4.78 8.57
N LEU A 108 0.28 4.26 9.28
CA LEU A 108 0.07 3.41 10.45
C LEU A 108 -0.65 4.13 11.58
N LEU A 109 -0.32 5.39 11.85
CA LEU A 109 -1.02 6.19 12.87
C LEU A 109 -2.49 6.37 12.50
N VAL A 110 -2.80 6.58 11.22
CA VAL A 110 -4.18 6.68 10.73
C VAL A 110 -4.91 5.35 10.90
N ILE A 111 -4.27 4.23 10.57
CA ILE A 111 -4.85 2.90 10.78
C ILE A 111 -5.16 2.67 12.27
N HIS A 112 -4.20 2.94 13.15
CA HIS A 112 -4.39 2.78 14.59
C HIS A 112 -5.46 3.73 15.14
N GLY A 113 -5.44 5.00 14.72
CA GLY A 113 -6.42 6.00 15.17
C GLY A 113 -7.83 5.69 14.70
N SER A 114 -8.00 5.38 13.41
CA SER A 114 -9.32 5.13 12.81
C SER A 114 -9.96 3.81 13.22
N THR A 115 -9.16 2.83 13.66
CA THR A 115 -9.64 1.53 14.18
C THR A 115 -9.67 1.48 15.71
N ASP A 116 -9.40 2.60 16.40
CA ASP A 116 -9.51 2.67 17.85
C ASP A 116 -10.97 2.51 18.31
N LYS A 117 -11.16 1.98 19.53
CA LYS A 117 -12.50 1.83 20.13
C LYS A 117 -13.24 3.16 20.31
N SER A 118 -12.48 4.25 20.41
CA SER A 118 -13.01 5.61 20.57
C SER A 118 -13.41 6.24 19.23
N ALA A 119 -13.03 5.64 18.10
CA ALA A 119 -13.39 6.13 16.78
C ALA A 119 -14.80 5.65 16.37
N PRO A 120 -15.57 6.45 15.60
CA PRO A 120 -16.87 6.02 15.08
C PRO A 120 -16.77 4.73 14.26
N ALA A 121 -17.53 3.71 14.66
CA ALA A 121 -17.51 2.42 13.99
C ALA A 121 -17.96 2.53 12.52
N GLY A 122 -17.34 1.73 11.64
CA GLY A 122 -17.71 1.64 10.22
C GLY A 122 -17.05 2.67 9.29
N PHE A 123 -16.38 3.70 9.83
CA PHE A 123 -15.69 4.73 9.04
C PHE A 123 -14.20 4.45 8.80
N ALA A 124 -13.62 3.44 9.45
CA ALA A 124 -12.20 3.12 9.30
C ALA A 124 -11.77 2.90 7.83
N PRO A 125 -12.53 2.15 6.99
CA PRO A 125 -12.18 2.03 5.58
C PRO A 125 -12.21 3.37 4.83
N ALA A 126 -13.23 4.20 5.06
CA ALA A 126 -13.36 5.53 4.44
C ALA A 126 -12.22 6.49 4.81
N LEU A 127 -11.70 6.41 6.04
CA LEU A 127 -10.59 7.26 6.49
C LEU A 127 -9.24 6.86 5.85
N LEU A 128 -9.05 5.58 5.50
CA LEU A 128 -7.87 5.13 4.75
C LEU A 128 -7.84 5.72 3.33
N GLN A 129 -9.00 5.91 2.70
CA GLN A 129 -9.10 6.59 1.41
C GLN A 129 -8.72 8.06 1.49
N ILE A 130 -9.16 8.79 2.53
CA ILE A 130 -8.91 10.24 2.67
C ILE A 130 -7.43 10.54 2.88
N VAL A 131 -6.72 9.70 3.62
CA VAL A 131 -5.26 9.83 3.79
C VAL A 131 -4.49 9.47 2.51
N GLY A 132 -5.06 8.64 1.65
CA GLY A 132 -4.58 8.45 0.27
C GLY A 132 -5.11 9.47 -0.74
N GLY A 133 -6.02 10.37 -0.33
CA GLY A 133 -6.83 11.20 -1.21
C GLY A 133 -6.57 12.70 -1.10
N ASP A 134 -6.13 13.20 0.04
CA ASP A 134 -6.02 14.65 0.27
C ASP A 134 -4.60 15.12 0.62
N LYS A 135 -3.97 15.80 -0.35
CA LYS A 135 -2.87 16.76 -0.19
C LYS A 135 -1.54 16.25 0.37
N LEU A 136 -1.06 15.12 -0.15
CA LEU A 136 0.38 14.94 -0.31
C LEU A 136 0.68 14.49 -1.75
N ILE A 137 0.79 15.48 -2.63
CA ILE A 137 1.35 15.32 -3.97
C ILE A 137 2.87 15.22 -3.77
N ILE A 138 3.31 14.05 -3.33
CA ILE A 138 4.62 13.53 -3.70
C ILE A 138 4.25 12.21 -4.36
N PRO A 139 4.49 12.08 -5.68
CA PRO A 139 4.18 10.85 -6.38
C PRO A 139 4.99 9.75 -5.69
N PHE A 140 4.32 8.86 -4.97
CA PHE A 140 4.87 7.52 -4.79
C PHE A 140 4.91 6.91 -6.19
N CYS A 141 6.11 6.98 -6.78
CA CYS A 141 6.58 6.50 -8.08
C CYS A 141 5.65 6.67 -9.30
#